data_AF-A0A7X8EJW8-F1
#
_entry.id   AF-A0A7X8EJW8-F1
#
_cell.length_a   1.000
_cell.length_b   1.000
_cell.length_c   1.000
_cell.angle_alpha   90.00
_cell.angle_beta   90.00
_cell.angle_gamma   90.00
#
_symmetry.space_group_name_H-M   'P 1'
#
loop_
_entity.id
_entity.type
_entity.pdbx_description
1 polymer ?
#
loop_
_entity_poly.entity_id
_entity_poly.type
_entity_poly.pdbx_seq_one_letter_code
_entity_poly.pdbx_strand_id
1 'polypeptide(L)'
;MVNLFFKKLFGQLPATEKYVKQNEMLRKEMNEFDAFAKGEKLNRYYELERIVQSREHYDTKKKLQELKYEGSEEHKNELEFKNLCKNKELKLFFKVKDEEALSRFKRIEDSDFLSKYTEMESLINSKGIEKDKEQIKAFKELKRNEDIKFYNKYKNSKEYKTYQKVLNGSALNRYNELKSYINSDEFKDRKEYLLDPKKFEKSEGYRNEQELKELKSDKEINWYFKLLKSNKFDATREWNPIFEDTFEGFDDSKWIPIPFQGMLNLQGRSYVPEGNLQFHTDGKNLKFEDGCINIETRKENVRGLRWQVSSGFKMRDFEYTSGMINTGHSFRFQEGKIEVLARMTSSKEVIHAMFLRSETITPHIEVFCSGSKKGLKVRLFFKNQNKPDFEETITGINLASNFLYSLEWGHNFLRWQINGYTVAEYSGILPRHPLYLGLSSVLLEKTENLPANLIVDTIRVYEKQK
;
A
#
# COMPACT_ATOMS: atom_id res chain seq x y z
N MET A 1 6.85 27.18 42.77
CA MET A 1 8.24 26.91 42.32
C MET A 1 8.40 25.40 42.17
N VAL A 2 8.76 24.93 40.99
CA VAL A 2 9.03 23.52 40.70
C VAL A 2 10.54 23.31 40.49
N ASN A 3 11.09 22.26 41.10
CA ASN A 3 12.49 21.89 40.94
C ASN A 3 12.59 20.51 40.25
N LEU A 4 13.23 20.48 39.09
CA LEU A 4 13.34 19.29 38.24
C LEU A 4 14.62 18.47 38.49
N PHE A 5 15.52 18.90 39.40
CA PHE A 5 16.77 18.20 39.66
C PHE A 5 16.55 16.74 40.06
N PHE A 6 15.71 16.51 41.09
CA PHE A 6 15.37 15.16 41.53
C PHE A 6 14.48 14.42 40.52
N LYS A 7 13.64 15.14 39.76
CA LYS A 7 12.82 14.55 38.69
C LYS A 7 13.68 13.94 37.60
N LYS A 8 14.78 14.62 37.24
CA LYS A 8 15.80 14.11 36.33
C LYS A 8 16.58 12.95 36.95
N LEU A 9 17.02 13.09 38.21
CA LEU A 9 17.82 12.06 38.90
C LEU A 9 17.08 10.72 39.07
N PHE A 10 15.78 10.77 39.38
CA PHE A 10 14.93 9.58 39.53
C PHE A 10 14.24 9.14 38.24
N GLY A 11 14.61 9.69 37.08
CA GLY A 11 14.10 9.28 35.76
C GLY A 11 12.64 9.66 35.46
N GLN A 12 12.01 10.51 36.27
CA GLN A 12 10.65 11.03 36.02
C GLN A 12 10.62 12.07 34.88
N LEU A 13 11.75 12.77 34.66
CA LEU A 13 11.95 13.65 33.51
C LEU A 13 12.81 12.90 32.48
N PRO A 14 12.24 12.50 31.33
CA PRO A 14 12.99 11.84 30.27
C PRO A 14 14.14 12.72 29.73
N ALA A 15 15.20 12.07 29.25
CA ALA A 15 16.22 12.75 28.44
C ALA A 15 15.59 13.29 27.14
N THR A 16 15.87 14.55 26.79
CA THR A 16 15.23 15.24 25.66
C THR A 16 15.37 14.47 24.36
N GLU A 17 16.60 14.08 24.00
CA GLU A 17 16.86 13.33 22.77
C GLU A 17 16.05 12.03 22.70
N LYS A 18 16.01 11.27 23.80
CA LYS A 18 15.23 10.03 23.88
C LYS A 18 13.73 10.30 23.71
N TYR A 19 13.20 11.33 24.38
CA TYR A 19 11.78 11.67 24.33
C TYR A 19 11.35 12.16 22.94
N VAL A 20 12.11 13.07 22.34
CA VAL A 20 11.86 13.58 20.99
C VAL A 20 11.94 12.45 19.97
N LYS A 21 13.01 11.63 20.01
CA LYS A 21 13.18 10.48 19.11
C LYS A 21 12.04 9.48 19.24
N GLN A 22 11.56 9.20 20.44
CA GLN A 22 10.40 8.32 20.66
C GLN A 22 9.13 8.88 20.02
N ASN A 23 8.85 10.17 20.20
CA ASN A 23 7.69 10.82 19.60
C ASN A 23 7.77 10.83 18.06
N GLU A 24 8.96 11.10 17.49
CA GLU A 24 9.18 11.09 16.05
C GLU A 24 9.07 9.69 15.45
N MET A 25 9.63 8.67 16.11
CA MET A 25 9.45 7.27 15.70
C MET A 25 7.98 6.87 15.74
N LEU A 26 7.24 7.26 16.77
CA LEU A 26 5.82 6.94 16.90
C LEU A 26 5.00 7.57 15.77
N ARG A 27 5.28 8.83 15.43
CA ARG A 27 4.64 9.51 14.29
C ARG A 27 5.02 8.89 12.96
N LYS A 28 6.29 8.54 12.77
CA LYS A 28 6.75 7.87 11.55
C LYS A 28 6.06 6.53 11.36
N GLU A 29 6.01 5.70 12.40
CA GLU A 29 5.34 4.40 12.37
C GLU A 29 3.82 4.54 12.16
N MET A 30 3.19 5.57 12.73
CA MET A 30 1.78 5.90 12.49
C MET A 30 1.54 6.27 11.02
N ASN A 31 2.40 7.09 10.43
CA ASN A 31 2.32 7.47 9.02
C ASN A 31 2.54 6.27 8.10
N GLU A 32 3.51 5.40 8.41
CA GLU A 32 3.73 4.14 7.71
C GLU A 32 2.50 3.22 7.80
N PHE A 33 1.86 3.16 8.97
CA PHE A 33 0.64 2.37 9.18
C PHE A 33 -0.52 2.90 8.34
N ASP A 34 -0.73 4.23 8.34
CA ASP A 34 -1.77 4.89 7.54
C ASP A 34 -1.53 4.80 6.04
N ALA A 35 -0.26 4.85 5.61
CA ALA A 35 0.11 4.66 4.21
C ALA A 35 -0.11 3.21 3.77
N PHE A 36 0.30 2.24 4.61
CA PHE A 36 0.11 0.81 4.32
C PHE A 36 -1.37 0.44 4.23
N ALA A 37 -2.23 1.04 5.08
CA ALA A 37 -3.68 0.85 5.05
C ALA A 37 -4.30 1.18 3.67
N LYS A 38 -3.65 2.06 2.90
CA LYS A 38 -4.08 2.51 1.57
C LYS A 38 -3.28 1.86 0.43
N GLY A 39 -2.32 1.00 0.76
CA GLY A 39 -1.35 0.43 -0.18
C GLY A 39 -1.89 -0.74 -1.00
N GLU A 40 -1.32 -0.95 -2.18
CA GLU A 40 -1.70 -2.02 -3.10
C GLU A 40 -1.54 -3.41 -2.50
N LYS A 41 -0.49 -3.63 -1.70
CA LYS A 41 -0.24 -4.93 -1.06
C LYS A 41 -1.41 -5.38 -0.17
N LEU A 42 -1.94 -4.48 0.67
CA LEU A 42 -3.07 -4.78 1.53
C LEU A 42 -4.38 -4.91 0.74
N ASN A 43 -4.57 -4.09 -0.31
CA ASN A 43 -5.71 -4.23 -1.22
C ASN A 43 -5.71 -5.60 -1.91
N ARG A 44 -4.56 -6.06 -2.40
CA ARG A 44 -4.39 -7.38 -3.01
C ARG A 44 -4.68 -8.51 -2.02
N TYR A 45 -4.25 -8.37 -0.76
CA TYR A 45 -4.61 -9.31 0.30
C TYR A 45 -6.13 -9.47 0.45
N TYR A 46 -6.87 -8.36 0.56
CA TYR A 46 -8.32 -8.40 0.71
C TYR A 46 -9.04 -8.91 -0.55
N GLU A 47 -8.54 -8.55 -1.73
CA GLU A 47 -9.05 -9.06 -3.00
C GLU A 47 -8.93 -10.58 -3.06
N LEU A 48 -7.74 -11.11 -2.76
CA LEU A 48 -7.49 -12.55 -2.74
C LEU A 48 -8.28 -13.28 -1.66
N GLU A 49 -8.44 -12.71 -0.47
CA GLU A 49 -9.35 -13.27 0.54
C GLU A 49 -10.75 -13.42 -0.02
N ARG A 50 -11.28 -12.38 -0.66
CA ARG A 50 -12.61 -12.41 -1.27
C ARG A 50 -12.73 -13.45 -2.39
N ILE A 51 -11.71 -13.55 -3.25
CA ILE A 51 -11.69 -14.54 -4.35
C ILE A 51 -11.65 -15.96 -3.77
N VAL A 52 -10.71 -16.24 -2.87
CA VAL A 52 -10.48 -17.59 -2.34
C VAL A 52 -11.63 -18.05 -1.43
N GLN A 53 -12.30 -17.13 -0.73
CA GLN A 53 -13.49 -17.43 0.08
C GLN A 53 -14.79 -17.47 -0.73
N SER A 54 -14.76 -17.15 -2.03
CA SER A 54 -15.95 -17.16 -2.86
C SER A 54 -16.46 -18.58 -3.11
N ARG A 55 -17.78 -18.70 -3.27
CA ARG A 55 -18.41 -19.96 -3.67
C ARG A 55 -17.93 -20.43 -5.04
N GLU A 56 -17.69 -19.51 -5.97
CA GLU A 56 -17.18 -19.81 -7.31
C GLU A 56 -15.81 -20.50 -7.28
N HIS A 57 -14.90 -20.01 -6.43
CA HIS A 57 -13.60 -20.63 -6.24
C HIS A 57 -13.73 -22.05 -5.67
N TYR A 58 -14.58 -22.24 -4.66
CA TYR A 58 -14.88 -23.56 -4.10
C TYR A 58 -15.46 -24.52 -5.14
N ASP A 59 -16.48 -24.10 -5.88
CA ASP A 59 -17.17 -24.91 -6.87
C ASP A 59 -16.22 -25.29 -8.02
N THR A 60 -15.36 -24.35 -8.46
CA THR A 60 -14.34 -24.59 -9.48
C THR A 60 -13.30 -25.59 -9.01
N LYS A 61 -12.77 -25.43 -7.78
CA LYS A 61 -11.81 -26.35 -7.18
C LYS A 61 -12.38 -27.77 -7.09
N LYS A 62 -13.60 -27.89 -6.58
CA LYS A 62 -14.31 -29.17 -6.47
C LYS A 62 -14.52 -29.80 -7.85
N LYS A 63 -15.02 -29.04 -8.82
CA LYS A 63 -15.23 -29.50 -10.20
C LYS A 63 -13.94 -30.03 -10.83
N LEU A 64 -12.81 -29.34 -10.65
CA LEU A 64 -11.52 -29.77 -11.20
C LEU A 64 -10.98 -31.05 -10.52
N GLN A 65 -11.23 -31.22 -9.23
CA GLN A 65 -10.86 -32.43 -8.48
C GLN A 65 -11.74 -33.65 -8.83
N GLU A 66 -13.01 -33.42 -9.13
CA GLU A 66 -13.96 -34.46 -9.54
C GLU A 66 -13.84 -34.84 -11.02
N LEU A 67 -13.28 -33.95 -11.85
CA LEU A 67 -13.09 -34.18 -13.28
C LEU A 67 -11.98 -35.21 -13.54
N LYS A 68 -12.40 -36.43 -13.90
CA LYS A 68 -11.52 -37.59 -14.08
C LYS A 68 -11.70 -38.22 -15.46
N TYR A 69 -10.67 -38.91 -15.93
CA TYR A 69 -10.76 -39.71 -17.15
C TYR A 69 -11.74 -40.89 -16.98
N GLU A 70 -11.67 -41.61 -15.86
CA GLU A 70 -12.59 -42.71 -15.58
C GLU A 70 -14.05 -42.22 -15.54
N GLY A 71 -14.93 -42.90 -16.29
CA GLY A 71 -16.34 -42.51 -16.46
C GLY A 71 -16.62 -41.36 -17.45
N SER A 72 -15.59 -40.68 -17.95
CA SER A 72 -15.73 -39.62 -18.98
C SER A 72 -16.19 -40.16 -20.33
N GLU A 73 -16.61 -39.25 -21.23
CA GLU A 73 -16.96 -39.61 -22.61
C GLU A 73 -15.74 -40.12 -23.39
N GLU A 74 -14.58 -39.51 -23.15
CA GLU A 74 -13.29 -39.89 -23.71
C GLU A 74 -12.91 -41.31 -23.29
N HIS A 75 -13.15 -41.69 -22.03
CA HIS A 75 -12.95 -43.06 -21.57
C HIS A 75 -13.93 -44.05 -22.20
N LYS A 76 -15.21 -43.68 -22.31
CA LYS A 76 -16.23 -44.52 -22.96
C LYS A 76 -15.91 -44.79 -24.42
N ASN A 77 -15.52 -43.75 -25.16
CA ASN A 77 -15.14 -43.84 -26.57
C ASN A 77 -13.88 -44.71 -26.76
N GLU A 78 -12.87 -44.57 -25.89
CA GLU A 78 -11.69 -45.43 -25.93
C GLU A 78 -12.01 -46.90 -25.59
N LEU A 79 -12.86 -47.12 -24.59
CA LEU A 79 -13.31 -48.46 -24.22
C LEU A 79 -14.11 -49.12 -25.34
N GLU A 80 -15.01 -48.38 -25.98
CA GLU A 80 -15.78 -48.82 -27.14
C GLU A 80 -14.84 -49.20 -28.29
N PHE A 81 -13.86 -48.35 -28.61
CA PHE A 81 -12.87 -48.65 -29.65
C PHE A 81 -12.05 -49.90 -29.32
N LYS A 82 -11.58 -50.05 -28.08
CA LYS A 82 -10.89 -51.26 -27.61
C LYS A 82 -11.76 -52.51 -27.77
N ASN A 83 -13.06 -52.40 -27.55
CA ASN A 83 -14.01 -53.50 -27.73
C ASN A 83 -14.25 -53.81 -29.22
N LEU A 84 -14.38 -52.80 -30.08
CA LEU A 84 -14.49 -52.98 -31.54
C LEU A 84 -13.21 -53.60 -32.13
N CYS A 85 -12.02 -53.23 -31.64
CA CYS A 85 -10.75 -53.88 -31.99
C CYS A 85 -10.76 -55.39 -31.66
N LYS A 86 -11.55 -55.82 -30.66
CA LYS A 86 -11.68 -57.24 -30.26
C LYS A 86 -12.80 -57.98 -31.01
N ASN A 87 -13.68 -57.26 -31.71
CA ASN A 87 -14.81 -57.84 -32.42
C ASN A 87 -14.33 -58.83 -33.51
N LYS A 88 -14.84 -60.06 -33.46
CA LYS A 88 -14.42 -61.16 -34.35
C LYS A 88 -14.73 -60.89 -35.83
N GLU A 89 -15.85 -60.25 -36.12
CA GLU A 89 -16.27 -59.93 -37.50
C GLU A 89 -15.41 -58.81 -38.08
N LEU A 90 -15.11 -57.76 -37.30
CA LEU A 90 -14.19 -56.69 -37.72
C LEU A 90 -12.77 -57.20 -37.94
N LYS A 91 -12.25 -58.04 -37.05
CA LYS A 91 -10.94 -58.69 -37.23
C LYS A 91 -10.89 -59.52 -38.51
N LEU A 92 -11.93 -60.32 -38.75
CA LEU A 92 -12.01 -61.11 -39.97
C LEU A 92 -12.14 -60.21 -41.21
N PHE A 93 -12.92 -59.14 -41.15
CA PHE A 93 -13.03 -58.15 -42.22
C PHE A 93 -11.67 -57.55 -42.59
N PHE A 94 -10.90 -57.04 -41.61
CA PHE A 94 -9.58 -56.47 -41.89
C PHE A 94 -8.59 -57.53 -42.41
N LYS A 95 -8.63 -58.76 -41.87
CA LYS A 95 -7.83 -59.86 -42.41
C LYS A 95 -8.16 -60.14 -43.88
N VAL A 96 -9.45 -60.32 -44.20
CA VAL A 96 -9.92 -60.62 -45.57
C VAL A 96 -9.68 -59.45 -46.52
N LYS A 97 -9.79 -58.21 -46.04
CA LYS A 97 -9.52 -56.99 -46.83
C LYS A 97 -8.10 -57.00 -47.42
N ASP A 98 -7.14 -57.54 -46.68
CA ASP A 98 -5.72 -57.59 -47.05
C ASP A 98 -5.32 -58.95 -47.68
N GLU A 99 -6.26 -59.88 -47.85
CA GLU A 99 -5.99 -61.19 -48.46
C GLU A 99 -5.91 -61.14 -50.00
N GLU A 100 -4.91 -61.82 -50.56
CA GLU A 100 -4.75 -61.97 -52.02
C GLU A 100 -5.96 -62.67 -52.66
N ALA A 101 -6.63 -63.54 -51.91
CA ALA A 101 -7.87 -64.21 -52.35
C ALA A 101 -9.01 -63.21 -52.64
N LEU A 102 -9.16 -62.15 -51.84
CA LEU A 102 -10.15 -61.09 -52.10
C LEU A 102 -9.77 -60.28 -53.34
N SER A 103 -8.47 -60.00 -53.52
CA SER A 103 -7.96 -59.29 -54.70
C SER A 103 -8.18 -60.09 -55.99
N ARG A 104 -7.90 -61.40 -55.96
CA ARG A 104 -8.23 -62.33 -57.04
C ARG A 104 -9.72 -62.35 -57.31
N PHE A 105 -10.55 -62.42 -56.26
CA PHE A 105 -12.01 -62.43 -56.40
C PHE A 105 -12.54 -61.18 -57.10
N LYS A 106 -12.13 -59.98 -56.67
CA LYS A 106 -12.51 -58.71 -57.30
C LYS A 106 -12.07 -58.63 -58.77
N ARG A 107 -10.84 -59.05 -59.08
CA ARG A 107 -10.34 -59.10 -60.46
C ARG A 107 -11.18 -60.01 -61.37
N ILE A 108 -11.67 -61.14 -60.83
CA ILE A 108 -12.56 -62.04 -61.57
C ILE A 108 -13.96 -61.40 -61.69
N GLU A 109 -14.45 -60.75 -60.63
CA GLU A 109 -15.72 -60.01 -60.62
C GLU A 109 -15.79 -58.94 -61.72
N ASP A 110 -14.68 -58.25 -61.94
CA ASP A 110 -14.54 -57.20 -62.96
C ASP A 110 -14.19 -57.73 -64.37
N SER A 111 -14.10 -59.05 -64.56
CA SER A 111 -13.67 -59.63 -65.83
C SER A 111 -14.83 -59.86 -66.82
N ASP A 112 -14.62 -59.52 -68.09
CA ASP A 112 -15.53 -59.88 -69.20
C ASP A 112 -15.81 -61.38 -69.25
N PHE A 113 -14.88 -62.18 -68.72
CA PHE A 113 -14.96 -63.61 -68.66
C PHE A 113 -16.04 -64.09 -67.67
N LEU A 114 -16.19 -63.43 -66.52
CA LEU A 114 -17.28 -63.71 -65.59
C LEU A 114 -18.62 -63.24 -66.15
N SER A 115 -18.68 -62.08 -66.82
CA SER A 115 -19.89 -61.57 -67.47
C SER A 115 -20.43 -62.57 -68.51
N LYS A 116 -19.56 -63.13 -69.35
CA LYS A 116 -19.94 -64.20 -70.29
C LYS A 116 -20.45 -65.45 -69.58
N TYR A 117 -19.83 -65.83 -68.46
CA TYR A 117 -20.28 -66.98 -67.66
C TYR A 117 -21.68 -66.74 -67.05
N THR A 118 -21.93 -65.57 -66.46
CA THR A 118 -23.22 -65.25 -65.83
C THR A 118 -24.35 -65.08 -66.86
N GLU A 119 -24.06 -64.49 -68.02
CA GLU A 119 -24.99 -64.43 -69.15
C GLU A 119 -25.36 -65.84 -69.64
N MET A 120 -24.37 -66.70 -69.87
CA MET A 120 -24.60 -68.09 -70.27
C MET A 120 -25.32 -68.90 -69.17
N GLU A 121 -25.00 -68.69 -67.89
CA GLU A 121 -25.70 -69.33 -66.77
C GLU A 121 -27.18 -68.93 -66.73
N SER A 122 -27.49 -67.65 -66.96
CA SER A 122 -28.85 -67.13 -67.03
C SER A 122 -29.61 -67.71 -68.23
N LEU A 123 -29.01 -67.71 -69.42
CA LEU A 123 -29.60 -68.28 -70.64
C LEU A 123 -29.91 -69.77 -70.47
N ILE A 124 -28.97 -70.54 -69.91
CA ILE A 124 -29.14 -71.98 -69.70
C ILE A 124 -30.13 -72.30 -68.59
N ASN A 125 -30.29 -71.44 -67.58
CA ASN A 125 -31.25 -71.64 -66.51
C ASN A 125 -32.64 -71.03 -66.81
N SER A 126 -32.78 -70.24 -67.86
CA SER A 126 -34.06 -69.70 -68.31
C SER A 126 -35.02 -70.82 -68.76
N LYS A 127 -36.29 -70.72 -68.34
CA LYS A 127 -37.34 -71.68 -68.73
C LYS A 127 -37.98 -71.21 -70.03
N GLY A 128 -38.03 -72.08 -71.04
CA GLY A 128 -38.74 -71.83 -72.30
C GLY A 128 -37.88 -71.47 -73.51
N ILE A 129 -36.56 -71.34 -73.37
CA ILE A 129 -35.64 -71.16 -74.51
C ILE A 129 -35.11 -72.54 -74.96
N GLU A 130 -35.17 -72.83 -76.26
CA GLU A 130 -34.59 -74.04 -76.86
C GLU A 130 -33.06 -73.91 -76.85
N LYS A 131 -32.39 -74.80 -76.11
CA LYS A 131 -30.96 -74.65 -75.78
C LYS A 131 -30.12 -75.34 -76.83
N ASP A 132 -29.27 -74.58 -77.50
CA ASP A 132 -28.30 -75.13 -78.45
C ASP A 132 -27.26 -76.01 -77.73
N LYS A 133 -26.94 -77.17 -78.31
CA LYS A 133 -25.90 -78.09 -77.81
C LYS A 133 -24.54 -77.41 -77.72
N GLU A 134 -24.21 -76.50 -78.64
CA GLU A 134 -22.95 -75.75 -78.60
C GLU A 134 -22.88 -74.79 -77.42
N GLN A 135 -23.98 -74.10 -77.11
CA GLN A 135 -24.09 -73.20 -75.95
C GLN A 135 -23.98 -73.95 -74.62
N ILE A 136 -24.60 -75.13 -74.51
CA ILE A 136 -24.48 -76.01 -73.33
C ILE A 136 -23.03 -76.48 -73.15
N LYS A 137 -22.32 -76.77 -74.25
CA LYS A 137 -20.92 -77.19 -74.21
C LYS A 137 -20.00 -76.05 -73.78
N ALA A 138 -20.15 -74.86 -74.37
CA ALA A 138 -19.40 -73.66 -74.01
C ALA A 138 -19.59 -73.29 -72.53
N PHE A 139 -20.82 -73.35 -72.01
CA PHE A 139 -21.07 -73.13 -70.59
C PHE A 139 -20.43 -74.18 -69.68
N LYS A 140 -20.44 -75.46 -70.06
CA LYS A 140 -19.75 -76.53 -69.30
C LYS A 140 -18.24 -76.30 -69.26
N GLU A 141 -17.65 -75.76 -70.32
CA GLU A 141 -16.24 -75.39 -70.37
C GLU A 141 -15.94 -74.17 -69.50
N LEU A 142 -16.76 -73.11 -69.56
CA LEU A 142 -16.65 -71.95 -68.67
C LEU A 142 -16.80 -72.35 -67.19
N LYS A 143 -17.75 -73.24 -66.88
CA LYS A 143 -17.95 -73.78 -65.51
C LYS A 143 -16.76 -74.61 -65.01
N ARG A 144 -15.94 -75.15 -65.92
CA ARG A 144 -14.74 -75.92 -65.58
C ARG A 144 -13.52 -75.04 -65.31
N ASN A 145 -13.55 -73.78 -65.74
CA ASN A 145 -12.47 -72.81 -65.54
C ASN A 145 -12.18 -72.61 -64.02
N GLU A 146 -10.90 -72.50 -63.68
CA GLU A 146 -10.46 -72.42 -62.29
C GLU A 146 -10.89 -71.12 -61.60
N ASP A 147 -10.94 -70.00 -62.32
CA ASP A 147 -11.39 -68.71 -61.79
C ASP A 147 -12.89 -68.70 -61.53
N ILE A 148 -13.70 -69.33 -62.38
CA ILE A 148 -15.15 -69.48 -62.16
C ILE A 148 -15.44 -70.43 -60.99
N LYS A 149 -14.69 -71.52 -60.85
CA LYS A 149 -14.79 -72.41 -59.67
C LYS A 149 -14.39 -71.68 -58.39
N PHE A 150 -13.30 -70.92 -58.42
CA PHE A 150 -12.84 -70.12 -57.30
C PHE A 150 -13.87 -69.05 -56.93
N TYR A 151 -14.36 -68.27 -57.90
CA TYR A 151 -15.38 -67.22 -57.71
C TYR A 151 -16.64 -67.79 -57.05
N ASN A 152 -17.22 -68.85 -57.61
CA ASN A 152 -18.44 -69.46 -57.07
C ASN A 152 -18.25 -70.02 -55.65
N LYS A 153 -17.06 -70.56 -55.34
CA LYS A 153 -16.73 -71.05 -53.99
C LYS A 153 -16.51 -69.89 -53.01
N TYR A 154 -15.74 -68.88 -53.41
CA TYR A 154 -15.33 -67.76 -52.57
C TYR A 154 -16.50 -66.81 -52.27
N LYS A 155 -17.37 -66.54 -53.26
CA LYS A 155 -18.62 -65.77 -53.08
C LYS A 155 -19.52 -66.34 -51.98
N ASN A 156 -19.48 -67.67 -51.80
CA ASN A 156 -20.26 -68.39 -50.81
C ASN A 156 -19.52 -68.63 -49.49
N SER A 157 -18.23 -68.29 -49.41
CA SER A 157 -17.41 -68.47 -48.21
C SER A 157 -17.93 -67.65 -47.03
N LYS A 158 -17.64 -68.13 -45.82
CA LYS A 158 -17.99 -67.41 -44.59
C LYS A 158 -17.24 -66.09 -44.52
N GLU A 159 -15.99 -66.11 -44.96
CA GLU A 159 -15.04 -65.00 -45.01
C GLU A 159 -15.57 -63.85 -45.87
N TYR A 160 -15.98 -64.12 -47.11
CA TYR A 160 -16.52 -63.10 -48.01
C TYR A 160 -17.89 -62.57 -47.55
N LYS A 161 -18.77 -63.44 -47.02
CA LYS A 161 -20.07 -63.02 -46.45
C LYS A 161 -19.89 -62.10 -45.25
N THR A 162 -18.96 -62.41 -44.35
CA THR A 162 -18.61 -61.52 -43.22
C THR A 162 -17.97 -60.23 -43.72
N TYR A 163 -17.10 -60.28 -44.73
CA TYR A 163 -16.52 -59.09 -45.34
C TYR A 163 -17.60 -58.13 -45.87
N GLN A 164 -18.55 -58.62 -46.68
CA GLN A 164 -19.65 -57.82 -47.21
C GLN A 164 -20.59 -57.27 -46.12
N LYS A 165 -20.89 -58.09 -45.09
CA LYS A 165 -21.72 -57.67 -43.95
C LYS A 165 -21.08 -56.51 -43.18
N VAL A 166 -19.77 -56.59 -42.93
CA VAL A 166 -19.04 -55.56 -42.17
C VAL A 166 -18.78 -54.32 -43.02
N LEU A 167 -18.48 -54.48 -44.32
CA LEU A 167 -18.27 -53.38 -45.26
C LEU A 167 -19.48 -52.44 -45.32
N ASN A 168 -20.69 -53.00 -45.31
CA ASN A 168 -21.95 -52.26 -45.34
C ASN A 168 -22.53 -52.02 -43.93
N GLY A 169 -21.80 -52.35 -42.87
CA GLY A 169 -22.26 -52.32 -41.49
C GLY A 169 -21.86 -51.04 -40.74
N SER A 170 -22.70 -50.60 -39.81
CA SER A 170 -22.42 -49.44 -38.93
C SER A 170 -21.18 -49.63 -38.04
N ALA A 171 -20.84 -50.88 -37.71
CA ALA A 171 -19.69 -51.20 -36.87
C ALA A 171 -18.34 -50.77 -37.47
N LEU A 172 -18.18 -50.86 -38.80
CA LEU A 172 -16.96 -50.42 -39.48
C LEU A 172 -16.85 -48.88 -39.47
N ASN A 173 -17.97 -48.20 -39.69
CA ASN A 173 -18.03 -46.74 -39.64
C ASN A 173 -17.67 -46.22 -38.24
N ARG A 174 -18.28 -46.80 -37.19
CA ARG A 174 -17.98 -46.44 -35.79
C ARG A 174 -16.54 -46.75 -35.41
N TYR A 175 -16.00 -47.87 -35.88
CA TYR A 175 -14.58 -48.21 -35.69
C TYR A 175 -13.66 -47.14 -36.30
N ASN A 176 -13.92 -46.72 -37.54
CA ASN A 176 -13.09 -45.72 -38.22
C ASN A 176 -13.23 -44.33 -37.59
N GLU A 177 -14.45 -43.94 -37.19
CA GLU A 177 -14.73 -42.70 -36.46
C GLU A 177 -13.92 -42.65 -35.15
N LEU A 178 -14.08 -43.66 -34.30
CA LEU A 178 -13.37 -43.74 -33.02
C LEU A 178 -11.86 -43.85 -33.21
N LYS A 179 -11.39 -44.58 -34.23
CA LYS A 179 -9.97 -44.64 -34.58
C LYS A 179 -9.43 -43.27 -34.94
N SER A 180 -10.17 -42.49 -35.72
CA SER A 180 -9.77 -41.13 -36.09
C SER A 180 -9.76 -40.21 -34.87
N TYR A 181 -10.83 -40.25 -34.06
CA TYR A 181 -10.98 -39.43 -32.85
C TYR A 181 -9.89 -39.73 -31.81
N ILE A 182 -9.64 -40.99 -31.47
CA ILE A 182 -8.65 -41.38 -30.44
C ILE A 182 -7.22 -41.07 -30.87
N ASN A 183 -6.94 -41.03 -32.18
CA ASN A 183 -5.64 -40.64 -32.71
C ASN A 183 -5.50 -39.13 -32.92
N SER A 184 -6.58 -38.35 -32.76
CA SER A 184 -6.52 -36.90 -32.85
C SER A 184 -5.72 -36.31 -31.68
N ASP A 185 -5.12 -35.14 -31.90
CA ASP A 185 -4.40 -34.45 -30.84
C ASP A 185 -5.36 -33.92 -29.78
N GLU A 186 -6.57 -33.50 -30.18
CA GLU A 186 -7.63 -33.09 -29.25
C GLU A 186 -7.95 -34.17 -28.20
N PHE A 187 -8.09 -35.44 -28.61
CA PHE A 187 -8.33 -36.52 -27.66
C PHE A 187 -7.13 -36.78 -26.75
N LYS A 188 -5.90 -36.76 -27.30
CA LYS A 188 -4.68 -36.99 -26.51
C LYS A 188 -4.50 -35.91 -25.45
N ASP A 189 -4.64 -34.64 -25.84
CA ASP A 189 -4.53 -33.48 -24.95
C ASP A 189 -5.62 -33.53 -23.87
N ARG A 190 -6.85 -33.85 -24.28
CA ARG A 190 -7.98 -33.96 -23.35
C ARG A 190 -7.80 -35.11 -22.37
N LYS A 191 -7.34 -36.27 -22.84
CA LYS A 191 -7.04 -37.43 -22.00
C LYS A 191 -5.91 -37.13 -21.03
N GLU A 192 -4.84 -36.50 -21.48
CA GLU A 192 -3.73 -36.06 -20.62
C GLU A 192 -4.24 -35.13 -19.51
N TYR A 193 -5.03 -34.12 -19.88
CA TYR A 193 -5.66 -33.20 -18.91
C TYR A 193 -6.56 -33.94 -17.90
N LEU A 194 -7.43 -34.85 -18.37
CA LEU A 194 -8.33 -35.61 -17.50
C LEU A 194 -7.58 -36.57 -16.55
N LEU A 195 -6.43 -37.08 -16.97
CA LEU A 195 -5.57 -37.95 -16.17
C LEU A 195 -4.71 -37.19 -15.16
N ASP A 196 -4.45 -35.90 -15.38
CA ASP A 196 -3.63 -35.10 -14.48
C ASP A 196 -4.30 -34.90 -13.09
N PRO A 197 -3.76 -35.45 -12.00
CA PRO A 197 -4.34 -35.25 -10.67
C PRO A 197 -4.13 -33.82 -10.14
N LYS A 198 -3.23 -33.04 -10.76
CA LYS A 198 -2.81 -31.69 -10.33
C LYS A 198 -3.42 -30.57 -11.18
N LYS A 199 -4.60 -30.82 -11.76
CA LYS A 199 -5.32 -29.82 -12.58
C LYS A 199 -5.58 -28.51 -11.85
N PHE A 200 -5.98 -28.60 -10.59
CA PHE A 200 -6.24 -27.41 -9.79
C PHE A 200 -4.96 -26.62 -9.55
N GLU A 201 -3.85 -27.30 -9.27
CA GLU A 201 -2.53 -26.71 -9.04
C GLU A 201 -1.98 -25.96 -10.25
N LYS A 202 -2.47 -26.28 -11.45
CA LYS A 202 -2.17 -25.56 -12.70
C LYS A 202 -3.15 -24.43 -13.01
N SER A 203 -4.20 -24.25 -12.19
CA SER A 203 -5.24 -23.23 -12.39
C SER A 203 -4.87 -21.89 -11.74
N GLU A 204 -5.51 -20.83 -12.21
CA GLU A 204 -5.40 -19.49 -11.59
C GLU A 204 -5.86 -19.49 -10.13
N GLY A 205 -6.91 -20.25 -9.79
CA GLY A 205 -7.40 -20.37 -8.42
C GLY A 205 -6.34 -20.88 -7.45
N TYR A 206 -5.53 -21.85 -7.84
CA TYR A 206 -4.44 -22.33 -6.98
C TYR A 206 -3.33 -21.29 -6.82
N ARG A 207 -2.98 -20.55 -7.88
CA ARG A 207 -2.02 -19.44 -7.76
C ARG A 207 -2.51 -18.40 -6.76
N ASN A 208 -3.80 -18.04 -6.83
CA ASN A 208 -4.42 -17.11 -5.87
C ASN A 208 -4.38 -17.66 -4.43
N GLU A 209 -4.58 -18.97 -4.23
CA GLU A 209 -4.40 -19.60 -2.90
C GLU A 209 -2.96 -19.53 -2.39
N GLN A 210 -1.96 -19.75 -3.25
CA GLN A 210 -0.54 -19.66 -2.85
C GLN A 210 -0.15 -18.21 -2.54
N GLU A 211 -0.54 -17.26 -3.40
CA GLU A 211 -0.28 -15.84 -3.18
C GLU A 211 -0.91 -15.36 -1.87
N LEU A 212 -2.17 -15.73 -1.60
CA LEU A 212 -2.84 -15.39 -0.34
C LEU A 212 -2.12 -16.00 0.87
N LYS A 213 -1.63 -17.25 0.75
CA LYS A 213 -0.89 -17.93 1.81
C LYS A 213 0.43 -17.23 2.12
N GLU A 214 1.14 -16.78 1.09
CA GLU A 214 2.36 -15.99 1.22
C GLU A 214 2.06 -14.64 1.89
N LEU A 215 1.04 -13.91 1.42
CA LEU A 215 0.64 -12.62 2.00
C LEU A 215 0.14 -12.76 3.45
N LYS A 216 -0.52 -13.86 3.82
CA LYS A 216 -0.88 -14.15 5.23
C LYS A 216 0.36 -14.29 6.13
N SER A 217 1.50 -14.65 5.57
CA SER A 217 2.77 -14.79 6.29
C SER A 217 3.67 -13.55 6.15
N ASP A 218 3.26 -12.54 5.38
CA ASP A 218 4.02 -11.32 5.16
C ASP A 218 4.15 -10.51 6.45
N LYS A 219 5.36 -9.98 6.70
CA LYS A 219 5.68 -9.28 7.96
C LYS A 219 4.94 -7.95 8.07
N GLU A 220 4.76 -7.22 6.98
CA GLU A 220 4.08 -5.92 6.98
C GLU A 220 2.58 -6.09 7.15
N ILE A 221 1.97 -7.08 6.49
CA ILE A 221 0.55 -7.41 6.68
C ILE A 221 0.29 -7.82 8.13
N ASN A 222 1.13 -8.69 8.70
CA ASN A 222 1.00 -9.11 10.08
C ASN A 222 1.24 -7.97 11.07
N TRP A 223 2.21 -7.11 10.80
CA TRP A 223 2.46 -5.88 11.57
C TRP A 223 1.25 -4.95 11.55
N TYR A 224 0.66 -4.72 10.37
CA TYR A 224 -0.54 -3.91 10.20
C TYR A 224 -1.71 -4.47 11.01
N PHE A 225 -2.06 -5.75 10.85
CA PHE A 225 -3.17 -6.35 11.61
C PHE A 225 -2.94 -6.40 13.12
N LYS A 226 -1.67 -6.49 13.55
CA LYS A 226 -1.32 -6.39 14.97
C LYS A 226 -1.54 -4.98 15.49
N LEU A 227 -1.10 -3.97 14.77
CA LEU A 227 -1.27 -2.56 15.17
C LEU A 227 -2.71 -2.09 15.07
N LEU A 228 -3.48 -2.59 14.10
CA LEU A 228 -4.90 -2.28 13.94
C LEU A 228 -5.73 -2.64 15.18
N LYS A 229 -5.27 -3.63 15.98
CA LYS A 229 -5.90 -4.05 17.23
C LYS A 229 -5.34 -3.34 18.47
N SER A 230 -4.39 -2.42 18.29
CA SER A 230 -3.71 -1.71 19.37
C SER A 230 -4.18 -0.25 19.45
N ASN A 231 -4.09 0.34 20.64
CA ASN A 231 -4.32 1.77 20.89
C ASN A 231 -3.01 2.58 20.81
N LYS A 232 -1.97 2.03 20.17
CA LYS A 232 -0.61 2.60 20.19
C LYS A 232 -0.56 4.04 19.68
N PHE A 233 -1.42 4.38 18.72
CA PHE A 233 -1.43 5.68 18.07
C PHE A 233 -2.51 6.63 18.61
N ASP A 234 -3.42 6.19 19.47
CA ASP A 234 -4.61 6.95 19.88
C ASP A 234 -4.24 8.34 20.39
N ALA A 235 -3.32 8.42 21.36
CA ALA A 235 -2.85 9.69 21.92
C ALA A 235 -2.13 10.59 20.89
N THR A 236 -1.54 10.02 19.84
CA THR A 236 -0.91 10.79 18.77
C THR A 236 -1.94 11.28 17.76
N ARG A 237 -2.92 10.43 17.42
CA ARG A 237 -4.04 10.77 16.52
C ARG A 237 -4.94 11.84 17.09
N GLU A 238 -5.00 12.00 18.41
CA GLU A 238 -5.71 13.13 19.03
C GLU A 238 -5.22 14.50 18.53
N TRP A 239 -4.00 14.61 17.99
CA TRP A 239 -3.38 15.88 17.61
C TRP A 239 -3.14 15.98 16.10
N ASN A 240 -3.77 16.95 15.45
CA ASN A 240 -3.55 17.28 14.04
C ASN A 240 -2.57 18.46 13.91
N PRO A 241 -1.43 18.34 13.22
CA PRO A 241 -0.50 19.45 13.04
C PRO A 241 -1.13 20.54 12.14
N ILE A 242 -1.07 21.79 12.60
CA ILE A 242 -1.63 22.97 11.90
C ILE A 242 -0.58 24.06 11.61
N PHE A 243 0.60 23.95 12.22
CA PHE A 243 1.75 24.80 11.93
C PHE A 243 3.03 24.05 12.29
N GLU A 244 4.05 24.14 11.43
CA GLU A 244 5.36 23.55 11.67
C GLU A 244 6.45 24.42 11.04
N ASP A 245 7.57 24.55 11.75
CA ASP A 245 8.80 25.11 11.21
C ASP A 245 10.02 24.40 11.80
N THR A 246 10.95 24.00 10.91
CA THR A 246 12.25 23.38 11.23
C THR A 246 13.42 24.30 10.89
N PHE A 247 13.15 25.57 10.54
CA PHE A 247 14.14 26.63 10.37
C PHE A 247 15.32 26.31 9.43
N GLU A 248 15.04 25.64 8.30
CA GLU A 248 16.01 25.50 7.18
C GLU A 248 16.40 26.86 6.56
N GLY A 249 15.62 27.90 6.83
CA GLY A 249 15.85 29.28 6.45
C GLY A 249 14.77 30.19 7.03
N PHE A 250 14.81 31.48 6.68
CA PHE A 250 13.74 32.40 7.04
C PHE A 250 12.56 32.28 6.06
N ASP A 251 11.36 32.02 6.59
CA ASP A 251 10.12 31.93 5.82
C ASP A 251 9.25 33.16 6.09
N ASP A 252 9.30 34.15 5.19
CA ASP A 252 8.52 35.39 5.27
C ASP A 252 6.99 35.16 5.23
N SER A 253 6.55 34.01 4.70
CA SER A 253 5.14 33.64 4.73
C SER A 253 4.65 33.27 6.13
N LYS A 254 5.58 32.87 7.01
CA LYS A 254 5.31 32.49 8.40
C LYS A 254 5.75 33.54 9.41
N TRP A 255 6.89 34.18 9.21
CA TRP A 255 7.52 35.01 10.25
C TRP A 255 7.79 36.44 9.79
N ILE A 256 7.71 37.37 10.72
CA ILE A 256 8.27 38.73 10.57
C ILE A 256 9.33 38.97 11.65
N PRO A 257 10.48 39.61 11.32
CA PRO A 257 11.60 39.76 12.23
C PRO A 257 11.55 41.05 13.07
N ILE A 258 10.37 41.65 13.21
CA ILE A 258 10.13 42.93 13.88
C ILE A 258 8.90 42.83 14.78
N PRO A 259 8.69 43.75 15.74
CA PRO A 259 7.45 43.78 16.50
C PRO A 259 6.23 43.88 15.56
N PHE A 260 5.19 43.09 15.83
CA PHE A 260 3.97 43.09 15.00
C PHE A 260 3.35 44.49 14.84
N GLN A 261 3.40 45.29 15.90
CA GLN A 261 2.96 46.69 15.88
C GLN A 261 3.82 47.59 14.98
N GLY A 262 5.09 47.26 14.79
CA GLY A 262 5.96 47.94 13.83
C GLY A 262 5.55 47.67 12.38
N MET A 263 5.13 46.44 12.09
CA MET A 263 4.55 46.08 10.79
C MET A 263 3.26 46.86 10.52
N LEU A 264 2.31 46.84 11.47
CA LEU A 264 0.99 47.48 11.29
C LEU A 264 1.07 49.02 11.28
N ASN A 265 1.82 49.60 12.23
CA ASN A 265 1.69 51.02 12.55
C ASN A 265 2.94 51.86 12.24
N LEU A 266 4.07 51.24 11.86
CA LEU A 266 5.32 51.94 11.59
C LEU A 266 5.91 51.67 10.21
N GLN A 267 5.09 51.26 9.24
CA GLN A 267 5.51 50.98 7.86
C GLN A 267 6.62 49.92 7.81
N GLY A 268 6.49 48.85 8.59
CA GLY A 268 7.50 47.78 8.63
C GLY A 268 8.78 48.11 9.39
N ARG A 269 8.80 49.19 10.20
CA ARG A 269 9.99 49.53 11.00
C ARG A 269 9.98 48.82 12.35
N SER A 270 11.16 48.33 12.75
CA SER A 270 11.39 47.82 14.10
C SER A 270 11.48 48.95 15.13
N TYR A 271 11.14 48.63 16.37
CA TYR A 271 11.31 49.50 17.53
C TYR A 271 11.49 48.66 18.79
N VAL A 272 11.95 49.29 19.86
CA VAL A 272 11.97 48.66 21.19
C VAL A 272 11.31 49.53 22.25
N PRO A 273 10.61 48.94 23.23
CA PRO A 273 10.06 49.68 24.37
C PRO A 273 11.14 50.33 25.24
N GLU A 274 10.75 51.33 26.00
CA GLU A 274 11.55 51.93 27.07
C GLU A 274 12.00 50.87 28.09
N GLY A 275 13.23 51.00 28.59
CA GLY A 275 13.86 50.03 29.51
C GLY A 275 14.71 48.96 28.82
N ASN A 276 14.42 48.62 27.57
CA ASN A 276 15.25 47.67 26.82
C ASN A 276 16.56 48.32 26.37
N LEU A 277 17.69 47.65 26.65
CA LEU A 277 19.03 48.14 26.32
C LEU A 277 19.49 47.75 24.92
N GLN A 278 18.87 46.73 24.33
CA GLN A 278 19.13 46.27 22.97
C GLN A 278 18.14 46.83 21.96
N PHE A 279 18.57 46.98 20.71
CA PHE A 279 17.67 47.18 19.58
C PHE A 279 17.34 45.84 18.91
N HIS A 280 16.06 45.59 18.62
CA HIS A 280 15.65 44.45 17.80
C HIS A 280 15.86 44.78 16.33
N THR A 281 16.83 44.12 15.69
CA THR A 281 17.09 44.33 14.26
C THR A 281 16.05 43.64 13.39
N ASP A 282 15.98 44.05 12.13
CA ASP A 282 15.15 43.50 11.06
C ASP A 282 15.71 42.17 10.51
N GLY A 283 16.10 41.26 11.40
CA GLY A 283 16.59 39.93 11.03
C GLY A 283 18.12 39.75 11.07
N LYS A 284 18.89 40.83 11.21
CA LYS A 284 20.38 40.77 11.28
C LYS A 284 20.94 40.05 12.51
N ASN A 285 20.08 39.71 13.46
CA ASN A 285 20.39 38.93 14.65
C ASN A 285 19.86 37.49 14.57
N LEU A 286 19.36 37.07 13.41
CA LEU A 286 18.91 35.72 13.13
C LEU A 286 19.98 35.01 12.30
N LYS A 287 20.41 33.84 12.75
CA LYS A 287 21.28 32.93 11.99
C LYS A 287 20.55 31.60 11.81
N PHE A 288 20.68 30.98 10.64
CA PHE A 288 20.07 29.71 10.29
C PHE A 288 21.18 28.72 9.98
N GLU A 289 21.40 27.77 10.89
CA GLU A 289 22.50 26.79 10.81
C GLU A 289 21.99 25.46 11.39
N ASP A 290 22.33 24.35 10.73
CA ASP A 290 21.99 22.98 11.16
C ASP A 290 20.49 22.77 11.47
N GLY A 291 19.60 23.33 10.63
CA GLY A 291 18.14 23.22 10.83
C GLY A 291 17.65 23.89 12.11
N CYS A 292 18.33 24.96 12.55
CA CYS A 292 17.94 25.74 13.73
C CYS A 292 17.96 27.24 13.40
N ILE A 293 17.06 27.99 14.04
CA ILE A 293 17.20 29.44 14.15
C ILE A 293 17.95 29.80 15.44
N ASN A 294 19.00 30.61 15.32
CA ASN A 294 19.70 31.24 16.43
C ASN A 294 19.38 32.74 16.47
N ILE A 295 18.71 33.17 17.55
CA ILE A 295 18.48 34.56 17.88
C ILE A 295 19.61 35.04 18.80
N GLU A 296 20.59 35.72 18.21
CA GLU A 296 21.80 36.19 18.89
C GLU A 296 21.61 37.60 19.45
N THR A 297 21.81 37.76 20.76
CA THR A 297 22.01 39.06 21.41
C THR A 297 23.50 39.34 21.52
N ARG A 298 23.96 40.49 21.03
CA ARG A 298 25.39 40.84 20.98
C ARG A 298 25.62 42.33 21.23
N LYS A 299 26.86 42.69 21.53
CA LYS A 299 27.31 44.08 21.61
C LYS A 299 27.56 44.61 20.20
N GLU A 300 26.80 45.62 19.82
CA GLU A 300 26.84 46.22 18.48
C GLU A 300 26.17 47.59 18.56
N ASN A 301 26.88 48.63 18.12
CA ASN A 301 26.33 49.97 18.10
C ASN A 301 25.36 50.13 16.92
N VAL A 302 24.12 50.52 17.21
CA VAL A 302 23.10 50.77 16.18
C VAL A 302 22.22 51.95 16.59
N ARG A 303 21.68 52.65 15.58
CA ARG A 303 20.68 53.70 15.78
C ARG A 303 19.30 53.18 15.39
N GLY A 304 18.34 53.24 16.29
CA GLY A 304 17.01 52.64 16.10
C GLY A 304 15.89 53.38 16.80
N LEU A 305 14.63 53.01 16.52
CA LEU A 305 13.46 53.61 17.18
C LEU A 305 13.26 53.04 18.58
N ARG A 306 13.11 53.93 19.56
CA ARG A 306 12.65 53.61 20.91
C ARG A 306 11.28 54.22 21.15
N TRP A 307 10.35 53.43 21.65
CA TRP A 307 9.07 53.93 22.14
C TRP A 307 9.20 54.36 23.60
N GLN A 308 8.85 55.60 23.91
CA GLN A 308 8.83 56.15 25.27
C GLN A 308 7.44 56.64 25.60
N VAL A 309 6.94 56.37 26.81
CA VAL A 309 5.59 56.79 27.23
C VAL A 309 5.43 58.31 27.14
N SER A 310 6.47 59.04 27.53
CA SER A 310 6.48 60.50 27.60
C SER A 310 6.55 61.20 26.23
N SER A 311 7.08 60.53 25.20
CA SER A 311 7.40 61.23 23.95
C SER A 311 7.27 60.42 22.66
N GLY A 312 6.65 59.25 22.72
CA GLY A 312 6.40 58.39 21.57
C GLY A 312 7.69 57.80 20.99
N PHE A 313 7.70 57.58 19.68
CA PHE A 313 8.83 56.99 18.96
C PHE A 313 9.94 58.01 18.70
N LYS A 314 11.16 57.73 19.17
CA LYS A 314 12.35 58.55 18.90
C LYS A 314 13.54 57.70 18.50
N MET A 315 14.36 58.22 17.58
CA MET A 315 15.65 57.62 17.26
C MET A 315 16.59 57.73 18.47
N ARG A 316 17.26 56.62 18.81
CA ARG A 316 18.22 56.49 19.90
C ARG A 316 19.38 55.60 19.46
N ASP A 317 20.53 55.82 20.07
CA ASP A 317 21.67 54.93 19.95
C ASP A 317 21.54 53.79 20.96
N PHE A 318 21.91 52.59 20.55
CA PHE A 318 21.92 51.37 21.34
C PHE A 318 23.32 50.76 21.26
N GLU A 319 23.82 50.24 22.39
CA GLU A 319 25.12 49.55 22.49
C GLU A 319 25.00 48.04 22.20
N TYR A 320 23.76 47.53 22.08
CA TYR A 320 23.45 46.12 21.93
C TYR A 320 22.39 45.90 20.86
N THR A 321 22.48 44.77 20.17
CA THR A 321 21.46 44.29 19.22
C THR A 321 20.95 42.91 19.62
N SER A 322 19.73 42.60 19.20
CA SER A 322 19.07 41.31 19.40
C SER A 322 18.07 41.06 18.27
N GLY A 323 17.49 39.86 18.23
CA GLY A 323 16.45 39.50 17.29
C GLY A 323 15.13 39.17 17.96
N MET A 324 14.08 39.18 17.15
CA MET A 324 12.79 38.59 17.45
C MET A 324 12.14 38.11 16.16
N ILE A 325 11.24 37.14 16.25
CA ILE A 325 10.36 36.74 15.15
C ILE A 325 8.95 36.51 15.69
N ASN A 326 7.91 36.75 14.88
CA ASN A 326 6.54 36.41 15.26
C ASN A 326 5.66 36.12 14.04
N THR A 327 4.55 35.43 14.29
CA THR A 327 3.57 35.01 13.28
C THR A 327 2.36 35.95 13.18
N GLY A 328 2.46 37.18 13.69
CA GLY A 328 1.30 38.06 13.86
C GLY A 328 0.49 38.31 12.58
N HIS A 329 1.16 38.26 11.42
CA HIS A 329 0.59 38.46 10.09
C HIS A 329 0.07 37.19 9.42
N SER A 330 0.53 36.02 9.86
CA SER A 330 0.40 34.76 9.11
C SER A 330 -0.40 33.69 9.86
N PHE A 331 -0.20 33.56 11.17
CA PHE A 331 -0.72 32.43 11.93
C PHE A 331 -1.05 32.81 13.37
N ARG A 332 -2.22 32.35 13.82
CA ARG A 332 -2.72 32.45 15.19
C ARG A 332 -3.41 31.16 15.55
N PHE A 333 -3.36 30.77 16.81
CA PHE A 333 -4.10 29.60 17.29
C PHE A 333 -4.75 29.87 18.65
N GLN A 334 -5.81 29.12 18.92
CA GLN A 334 -6.51 29.02 20.19
C GLN A 334 -6.84 27.55 20.38
N GLU A 335 -6.68 27.05 21.61
CA GLU A 335 -6.99 25.67 21.99
C GLU A 335 -6.26 24.60 21.15
N GLY A 336 -5.27 23.96 21.74
CA GLY A 336 -4.37 23.07 21.02
C GLY A 336 -3.13 22.73 21.83
N LYS A 337 -2.08 22.32 21.15
CA LYS A 337 -0.78 22.06 21.77
C LYS A 337 0.32 22.73 20.98
N ILE A 338 1.28 23.34 21.66
CA ILE A 338 2.55 23.78 21.08
C ILE A 338 3.66 22.88 21.61
N GLU A 339 4.59 22.52 20.74
CA GLU A 339 5.86 21.89 21.08
C GLU A 339 7.01 22.73 20.47
N VAL A 340 7.98 23.11 21.29
CA VAL A 340 9.16 23.89 20.88
C VAL A 340 10.42 23.21 21.41
N LEU A 341 11.30 22.78 20.52
CA LEU A 341 12.61 22.23 20.88
C LEU A 341 13.63 23.36 20.87
N ALA A 342 14.15 23.73 22.05
CA ALA A 342 15.03 24.87 22.18
C ALA A 342 16.08 24.73 23.29
N ARG A 343 17.12 25.55 23.19
CA ARG A 343 18.15 25.79 24.22
C ARG A 343 18.56 27.26 24.23
N MET A 344 19.20 27.69 25.32
CA MET A 344 19.57 29.09 25.52
C MET A 344 20.87 29.26 26.34
N THR A 345 21.71 30.21 25.93
CA THR A 345 22.98 30.57 26.63
C THR A 345 22.87 31.95 27.27
N SER A 346 23.69 32.24 28.29
CA SER A 346 23.64 33.51 29.06
C SER A 346 22.22 33.89 29.53
N SER A 347 21.46 32.86 29.92
CA SER A 347 20.04 32.97 30.24
C SER A 347 19.77 33.60 31.60
N LYS A 348 20.78 34.16 32.27
CA LYS A 348 20.65 34.94 33.51
C LYS A 348 20.68 36.44 33.21
N GLU A 349 21.42 36.82 32.18
CA GLU A 349 21.66 38.19 31.75
C GLU A 349 20.68 38.61 30.65
N VAL A 350 20.29 37.68 29.79
CA VAL A 350 19.34 37.90 28.69
C VAL A 350 18.05 37.11 28.94
N ILE A 351 16.93 37.80 28.72
CA ILE A 351 15.59 37.22 28.77
C ILE A 351 15.26 36.67 27.39
N HIS A 352 15.32 35.36 27.25
CA HIS A 352 14.85 34.61 26.09
C HIS A 352 13.43 34.15 26.34
N ALA A 353 12.53 34.37 25.39
CA ALA A 353 11.14 33.98 25.53
C ALA A 353 10.54 33.43 24.24
N MET A 354 9.72 32.40 24.40
CA MET A 354 8.68 32.00 23.44
C MET A 354 7.35 32.40 24.04
N PHE A 355 6.56 33.15 23.29
CA PHE A 355 5.31 33.71 23.76
C PHE A 355 4.17 33.60 22.76
N LEU A 356 2.97 33.72 23.29
CA LEU A 356 1.72 33.90 22.55
C LEU A 356 1.13 35.25 22.90
N ARG A 357 0.79 36.06 21.92
CA ARG A 357 0.21 37.39 22.15
C ARG A 357 -1.00 37.64 21.28
N SER A 358 -1.93 38.43 21.82
CA SER A 358 -2.98 39.05 21.03
C SER A 358 -2.41 40.16 20.17
N GLU A 359 -3.24 40.75 19.31
CA GLU A 359 -2.85 41.98 18.60
C GLU A 359 -2.51 43.12 19.56
N THR A 360 -3.27 43.25 20.65
CA THR A 360 -2.94 44.08 21.81
C THR A 360 -1.85 43.44 22.67
N ILE A 361 -1.21 44.19 23.58
CA ILE A 361 -0.12 43.67 24.43
C ILE A 361 -0.59 42.45 25.27
N THR A 362 -1.86 42.41 25.64
CA THR A 362 -2.48 41.30 26.39
C THR A 362 -3.82 40.89 25.77
N PRO A 363 -4.24 39.62 25.90
CA PRO A 363 -3.61 38.55 26.66
C PRO A 363 -2.27 38.05 26.09
N HIS A 364 -1.39 37.64 27.00
CA HIS A 364 -0.02 37.20 26.71
C HIS A 364 0.31 35.95 27.53
N ILE A 365 0.78 34.90 26.85
CA ILE A 365 1.22 33.65 27.48
C ILE A 365 2.71 33.47 27.18
N GLU A 366 3.52 33.23 28.20
CA GLU A 366 4.91 32.82 28.02
C GLU A 366 4.98 31.29 28.10
N VAL A 367 5.28 30.63 26.98
CA VAL A 367 5.54 29.17 26.92
C VAL A 367 6.82 28.86 27.70
N PHE A 368 7.82 29.73 27.56
CA PHE A 368 8.97 29.80 28.44
C PHE A 368 9.54 31.22 28.44
N CYS A 369 10.20 31.59 29.55
CA CYS A 369 10.88 32.87 29.70
C CYS A 369 12.10 32.70 30.63
N SER A 370 13.29 33.12 30.19
CA SER A 370 14.52 33.09 30.98
C SER A 370 14.86 34.44 31.62
N GLY A 371 16.11 34.63 32.06
CA GLY A 371 16.62 35.92 32.53
C GLY A 371 16.15 36.29 33.93
N SER A 372 15.56 35.34 34.68
CA SER A 372 15.27 35.53 36.10
C SER A 372 16.43 34.97 36.94
N LYS A 373 16.78 35.64 38.05
CA LYS A 373 17.79 35.16 39.02
C LYS A 373 17.53 33.73 39.53
N LYS A 374 16.36 33.14 39.29
CA LYS A 374 15.90 31.84 39.81
C LYS A 374 15.42 30.85 38.73
N GLY A 375 16.03 30.82 37.54
CA GLY A 375 15.75 29.80 36.52
C GLY A 375 14.72 30.22 35.47
N LEU A 376 14.02 29.25 34.89
CA LEU A 376 13.02 29.45 33.83
C LEU A 376 11.67 29.80 34.44
N LYS A 377 10.85 30.59 33.74
CA LYS A 377 9.50 30.92 34.14
C LYS A 377 8.50 30.62 33.04
N VAL A 378 7.28 30.36 33.45
CA VAL A 378 6.09 30.33 32.59
C VAL A 378 5.08 31.30 33.17
N ARG A 379 4.37 32.03 32.31
CA ARG A 379 3.51 33.13 32.75
C ARG A 379 2.26 33.30 31.90
N LEU A 380 1.26 33.92 32.51
CA LEU A 380 0.04 34.38 31.85
C LEU A 380 -0.29 35.80 32.33
N PHE A 381 -0.61 36.66 31.37
CA PHE A 381 -1.07 38.02 31.60
C PHE A 381 -2.38 38.25 30.85
N PHE A 382 -3.44 38.61 31.56
CA PHE A 382 -4.73 39.05 31.01
C PHE A 382 -4.77 40.55 30.77
N LYS A 383 -4.03 41.30 31.57
CA LYS A 383 -3.99 42.76 31.52
C LYS A 383 -2.54 43.22 31.39
N ASN A 384 -2.36 44.36 30.73
CA ASN A 384 -1.05 45.00 30.60
C ASN A 384 -0.62 45.59 31.96
N GLN A 385 -0.01 44.75 32.80
CA GLN A 385 0.38 45.07 34.16
C GLN A 385 1.73 44.40 34.50
N ASN A 386 2.45 44.93 35.49
CA ASN A 386 3.79 44.42 35.85
C ASN A 386 3.76 43.01 36.46
N LYS A 387 2.68 42.64 37.15
CA LYS A 387 2.56 41.35 37.81
C LYS A 387 1.77 40.36 36.94
N PRO A 388 2.29 39.18 36.64
CA PRO A 388 1.53 38.16 35.91
C PRO A 388 0.33 37.67 36.72
N ASP A 389 -0.77 37.34 36.04
CA ASP A 389 -1.95 36.73 36.64
C ASP A 389 -1.68 35.27 37.06
N PHE A 390 -0.76 34.61 36.35
CA PHE A 390 -0.17 33.33 36.76
C PHE A 390 1.33 33.32 36.46
N GLU A 391 2.14 32.87 37.40
CA GLU A 391 3.58 32.65 37.22
C GLU A 391 3.99 31.39 37.97
N GLU A 392 4.77 30.55 37.30
CA GLU A 392 5.44 29.41 37.92
C GLU A 392 6.94 29.45 37.56
N THR A 393 7.80 29.11 38.52
CA THR A 393 9.25 29.18 38.37
C THR A 393 9.83 27.78 38.40
N ILE A 394 10.57 27.42 37.36
CA ILE A 394 11.17 26.11 37.13
C ILE A 394 12.69 26.19 37.33
N THR A 395 13.20 25.32 38.20
CA THR A 395 14.63 25.23 38.56
C THR A 395 15.16 23.81 38.38
N GLY A 396 16.47 23.62 38.56
CA GLY A 396 17.09 22.28 38.48
C GLY A 396 17.36 21.76 37.06
N ILE A 397 17.31 22.65 36.06
CA ILE A 397 17.65 22.36 34.65
C ILE A 397 18.77 23.28 34.16
N ASN A 398 19.61 22.77 33.27
CA ASN A 398 20.61 23.56 32.56
C ASN A 398 20.05 24.02 31.22
N LEU A 399 19.65 25.29 31.12
CA LEU A 399 19.00 25.84 29.93
C LEU A 399 19.90 25.87 28.68
N ALA A 400 21.22 25.67 28.82
CA ALA A 400 22.11 25.47 27.68
C ALA A 400 21.92 24.12 26.97
N SER A 401 21.23 23.17 27.61
CA SER A 401 20.82 21.90 27.01
C SER A 401 19.48 22.03 26.30
N ASN A 402 19.25 21.24 25.26
CA ASN A 402 17.96 21.17 24.57
C ASN A 402 16.87 20.61 25.48
N PHE A 403 15.68 21.22 25.42
CA PHE A 403 14.45 20.71 26.01
C PHE A 403 13.28 20.90 25.05
N LEU A 404 12.34 19.95 25.08
CA LEU A 404 11.04 20.13 24.44
C LEU A 404 10.11 20.85 25.42
N TYR A 405 9.90 22.14 25.19
CA TYR A 405 8.92 22.94 25.91
C TYR A 405 7.55 22.78 25.25
N SER A 406 6.52 22.54 26.06
CA SER A 406 5.16 22.39 25.55
C SER A 406 4.16 23.22 26.32
N LEU A 407 3.15 23.72 25.60
CA LEU A 407 1.95 24.31 26.16
C LEU A 407 0.75 23.58 25.58
N GLU A 408 0.01 22.86 26.41
CA GLU A 408 -1.32 22.36 26.08
C GLU A 408 -2.34 23.40 26.54
N TRP A 409 -3.05 23.96 25.57
CA TRP A 409 -4.17 24.86 25.77
C TRP A 409 -5.46 24.06 25.60
N GLY A 410 -5.97 23.52 26.69
CA GLY A 410 -7.27 22.84 26.71
C GLY A 410 -8.42 23.83 26.87
N HIS A 411 -9.65 23.34 26.75
CA HIS A 411 -10.84 24.18 26.85
C HIS A 411 -10.93 24.99 28.17
N ASN A 412 -10.49 24.40 29.28
CA ASN A 412 -10.57 24.97 30.63
C ASN A 412 -9.22 25.02 31.37
N PHE A 413 -8.11 24.71 30.69
CA PHE A 413 -6.79 24.76 31.31
C PHE A 413 -5.67 25.18 30.36
N LEU A 414 -4.59 25.68 30.93
CA LEU A 414 -3.27 25.76 30.32
C LEU A 414 -2.33 24.84 31.11
N ARG A 415 -1.59 23.99 30.42
CA ARG A 415 -0.62 23.07 31.01
C ARG A 415 0.73 23.24 30.33
N TRP A 416 1.75 23.59 31.11
CA TRP A 416 3.12 23.67 30.64
C TRP A 416 3.86 22.39 30.96
N GLN A 417 4.65 21.92 30.01
CA GLN A 417 5.43 20.70 30.15
C GLN A 417 6.86 20.89 29.65
N ILE A 418 7.79 20.11 30.20
CA ILE A 418 9.16 19.96 29.72
C ILE A 418 9.41 18.47 29.52
N ASN A 419 9.76 18.06 28.29
CA ASN A 419 9.92 16.66 27.90
C ASN A 419 8.73 15.78 28.34
N GLY A 420 7.50 16.30 28.19
CA GLY A 420 6.26 15.64 28.58
C GLY A 420 5.95 15.64 30.09
N TYR A 421 6.86 16.12 30.95
CA TYR A 421 6.60 16.27 32.38
C TYR A 421 5.88 17.58 32.67
N THR A 422 4.72 17.54 33.30
CA THR A 422 3.96 18.74 33.69
C THR A 422 4.69 19.54 34.75
N VAL A 423 5.03 20.80 34.42
CA VAL A 423 5.73 21.72 35.32
C VAL A 423 4.83 22.82 35.88
N ALA A 424 3.70 23.08 35.22
CA ALA A 424 2.71 24.04 35.69
C ALA A 424 1.35 23.72 35.06
N GLU A 425 0.27 24.00 35.78
CA GLU A 425 -1.10 23.94 35.26
C GLU A 425 -1.89 25.12 35.82
N TYR A 426 -2.78 25.68 35.00
CA TYR A 426 -3.64 26.80 35.34
C TYR A 426 -5.04 26.55 34.78
N SER A 427 -6.06 26.61 35.65
CA SER A 427 -7.47 26.34 35.29
C SER A 427 -8.39 27.53 35.59
N GLY A 428 -7.86 28.75 35.54
CA GLY A 428 -8.63 29.98 35.74
C GLY A 428 -9.24 30.51 34.44
N ILE A 429 -9.50 31.82 34.39
CA ILE A 429 -9.99 32.49 33.17
C ILE A 429 -8.94 32.28 32.07
N LEU A 430 -9.32 31.86 30.87
CA LEU A 430 -8.42 31.69 29.74
C LEU A 430 -8.62 32.79 28.68
N PRO A 431 -7.62 33.06 27.82
CA PRO A 431 -7.84 33.90 26.65
C PRO A 431 -8.94 33.30 25.75
N ARG A 432 -9.76 34.14 25.14
CA ARG A 432 -10.94 33.72 24.36
C ARG A 432 -10.81 33.98 22.85
N HIS A 433 -9.62 34.33 22.41
CA HIS A 433 -9.33 34.62 21.01
C HIS A 433 -7.95 34.07 20.62
N PRO A 434 -7.74 33.76 19.33
CA PRO A 434 -6.46 33.28 18.84
C PRO A 434 -5.30 34.23 19.08
N LEU A 435 -4.16 33.68 19.49
CA LEU A 435 -2.91 34.40 19.75
C LEU A 435 -1.86 34.02 18.70
N TYR A 436 -1.04 34.98 18.28
CA TYR A 436 0.11 34.70 17.43
C TYR A 436 1.31 34.27 18.28
N LEU A 437 2.24 33.54 17.68
CA LEU A 437 3.45 33.04 18.32
C LEU A 437 4.60 34.03 18.11
N GLY A 438 5.53 34.08 19.05
CA GLY A 438 6.76 34.83 18.85
C GLY A 438 7.91 34.38 19.73
N LEU A 439 9.12 34.57 19.20
CA LEU A 439 10.38 34.37 19.88
C LEU A 439 11.08 35.71 20.03
N SER A 440 11.71 35.97 21.17
CA SER A 440 12.50 37.19 21.34
C SER A 440 13.57 37.03 22.41
N SER A 441 14.63 37.81 22.27
CA SER A 441 15.67 37.98 23.29
C SER A 441 15.74 39.45 23.73
N VAL A 442 15.67 39.70 25.03
CA VAL A 442 15.60 41.06 25.64
C VAL A 442 16.68 41.25 26.70
N LEU A 443 17.31 42.42 26.70
CA LEU A 443 18.35 42.82 27.64
C LEU A 443 17.86 44.02 28.47
N LEU A 444 17.80 43.86 29.79
CA LEU A 444 17.31 44.90 30.71
C LEU A 444 18.44 45.55 31.54
N GLU A 445 19.57 44.86 31.70
CA GLU A 445 20.73 45.31 32.48
C GLU A 445 22.00 45.16 31.65
N LYS A 446 23.00 46.01 31.88
CA LYS A 446 24.29 45.89 31.16
C LYS A 446 24.98 44.58 31.54
N THR A 447 25.62 43.95 30.57
CA THR A 447 26.36 42.71 30.77
C THR A 447 27.57 42.63 29.84
N GLU A 448 28.61 41.93 30.30
CA GLU A 448 29.78 41.55 29.50
C GLU A 448 29.69 40.09 29.02
N ASN A 449 28.68 39.32 29.46
CA ASN A 449 28.50 37.90 29.13
C ASN A 449 27.74 37.69 27.81
N LEU A 450 28.25 38.26 26.71
CA LEU A 450 27.69 38.16 25.35
C LEU A 450 28.69 37.50 24.39
N PRO A 451 28.23 36.83 23.31
CA PRO A 451 26.84 36.75 22.84
C PRO A 451 25.95 35.81 23.67
N ALA A 452 24.66 36.15 23.76
CA ALA A 452 23.62 35.28 24.31
C ALA A 452 22.76 34.74 23.16
N ASN A 453 22.43 33.46 23.19
CA ASN A 453 21.79 32.79 22.06
C ASN A 453 20.51 32.11 22.53
N LEU A 454 19.40 32.36 21.84
CA LEU A 454 18.21 31.51 21.87
C LEU A 454 18.19 30.69 20.59
N ILE A 455 18.35 29.37 20.73
CA ILE A 455 18.47 28.46 19.60
C ILE A 455 17.24 27.55 19.60
N VAL A 456 16.49 27.58 18.51
CA VAL A 456 15.25 26.84 18.34
C VAL A 456 15.40 25.94 17.12
N ASP A 457 15.22 24.65 17.34
CA ASP A 457 15.34 23.59 16.34
C ASP A 457 14.00 23.44 15.60
N THR A 458 12.92 23.26 16.36
CA THR A 458 11.60 23.01 15.76
C THR A 458 10.50 23.69 16.57
N ILE A 459 9.50 24.22 15.87
CA ILE A 459 8.18 24.60 16.43
C ILE A 459 7.10 23.78 15.73
N ARG A 460 6.23 23.14 16.51
CA ARG A 460 5.01 22.49 16.01
C ARG A 460 3.80 22.91 16.82
N VAL A 461 2.71 23.22 16.14
CA VAL A 461 1.41 23.53 16.74
C VAL A 461 0.39 22.52 16.23
N TYR A 462 -0.43 22.02 17.14
CA TYR A 462 -1.47 21.05 16.87
C TYR A 462 -2.82 21.57 17.35
N GLU A 463 -3.86 21.24 16.61
CA GLU A 463 -5.24 21.26 17.12
C GLU A 463 -5.63 19.86 17.58
N LYS A 464 -6.63 19.77 18.45
CA LYS A 464 -7.22 18.49 18.82
C LYS A 464 -8.17 18.03 17.72
N GLN A 465 -8.10 16.75 17.31
CA GLN A 465 -9.12 16.17 16.42
C GLN A 465 -10.50 16.27 17.07
N LYS A 466 -11.49 16.70 16.28
CA LYS A 466 -12.87 16.91 16.74
C LYS A 466 -13.66 15.60 16.83
#